data_AF-A0A2V6XQA9-F1
#
_entry.id   AF-A0A2V6XQA9-F1
#
_cell.length_a   1.000
_cell.length_b   1.000
_cell.length_c   1.000
_cell.angle_alpha   90.00
_cell.angle_beta   90.00
_cell.angle_gamma   90.00
#
_symmetry.space_group_name_H-M   'P 1'
#
loop_
_entity.id
_entity.type
_entity.pdbx_description
1 polymer ?
#
loop_
_entity_poly.entity_id
_entity_poly.type
_entity_poly.pdbx_seq_one_letter_code
_entity_poly.pdbx_strand_id
1 'polypeptide(L)'
;MKATETLHEQGQSLWLDNITRDLLDSGTLARYIDQLSVTGLTSNPTIFDHAIKNSSAYDAAIRKKVKEGKSGEDLFFELALEDLTRAADLFRPIWERTRGVDGWVSL
;
A
#
# COMPACT_ATOMS: atom_id res chain seq x y z
N MET A 1 -3.92 -11.38 -23.04
CA MET A 1 -2.79 -11.27 -22.11
C MET A 1 -2.45 -9.81 -21.96
N LYS A 2 -2.35 -9.29 -20.73
CA LYS A 2 -1.98 -7.89 -20.49
C LYS A 2 -0.45 -7.73 -20.54
N ALA A 3 0.05 -6.55 -20.87
CA ALA A 3 1.50 -6.30 -20.90
C ALA A 3 2.17 -6.63 -19.55
N THR A 4 1.47 -6.39 -18.45
CA THR A 4 1.97 -6.69 -17.10
C THR A 4 2.05 -8.20 -16.82
N GLU A 5 1.08 -8.96 -17.30
CA GLU A 5 1.08 -10.43 -17.24
C GLU A 5 2.24 -11.00 -18.08
N THR A 6 2.47 -10.47 -19.29
CA THR A 6 3.61 -10.88 -20.12
C THR A 6 4.96 -10.61 -19.45
N LEU A 7 5.14 -9.47 -18.77
CA LEU A 7 6.37 -9.19 -18.02
C LEU A 7 6.54 -10.14 -16.84
N HIS A 8 5.46 -10.42 -16.11
CA HIS A 8 5.49 -11.36 -14.99
C HIS A 8 5.86 -12.78 -15.44
N GLU A 9 5.31 -13.25 -16.57
CA GLU A 9 5.68 -14.55 -17.17
C GLU A 9 7.15 -14.62 -17.61
N GLN A 10 7.78 -13.48 -17.89
CA GLN A 10 9.23 -13.40 -18.15
C GLN A 10 10.09 -13.34 -16.88
N GLY A 11 9.47 -13.42 -15.70
CA GLY A 11 10.15 -13.39 -14.40
C GLY A 11 10.40 -11.99 -13.85
N GLN A 12 9.79 -10.95 -14.42
CA GLN A 12 9.87 -9.59 -13.89
C GLN A 12 8.75 -9.31 -12.88
N SER A 13 9.11 -9.06 -11.62
CA SER A 13 8.18 -8.58 -10.59
C SER A 13 7.77 -7.14 -10.86
N LEU A 14 6.49 -6.83 -10.68
CA LEU A 14 5.92 -5.50 -10.91
C LEU A 14 5.42 -4.92 -9.60
N TRP A 15 5.98 -3.78 -9.22
CA TRP A 15 5.64 -3.12 -7.96
C TRP A 15 4.93 -1.81 -8.23
N LEU A 16 3.91 -1.52 -7.42
CA LEU A 16 3.21 -0.25 -7.47
C LEU A 16 3.99 0.79 -6.65
N ASP A 17 4.40 1.88 -7.29
CA ASP A 17 5.09 2.99 -6.61
C ASP A 17 4.12 4.06 -6.09
N ASN A 18 3.14 3.62 -5.31
CA ASN A 18 2.14 4.50 -4.70
C ASN A 18 1.35 3.75 -3.61
N ILE A 19 0.91 4.49 -2.60
CA ILE A 19 -0.11 4.04 -1.65
C ILE A 19 -0.97 5.22 -1.20
N THR A 20 -2.29 5.02 -1.20
CA THR A 20 -3.24 5.92 -0.56
C THR A 20 -4.30 5.10 0.17
N ARG A 21 -4.90 5.65 1.22
CA ARG A 21 -6.01 5.00 1.91
C ARG A 21 -7.19 4.69 0.98
N ASP A 22 -7.50 5.58 0.04
CA ASP A 22 -8.55 5.36 -0.96
C ASP A 22 -8.23 4.19 -1.91
N LEU A 23 -6.95 3.97 -2.25
CA LEU A 23 -6.52 2.81 -3.05
C LEU A 23 -6.88 1.49 -2.37
N LEU A 24 -6.76 1.45 -1.04
CA LEU A 24 -7.11 0.31 -0.20
C LEU A 24 -8.63 0.18 -0.03
N ASP A 25 -9.30 1.26 0.36
CA ASP A 25 -10.73 1.28 0.69
C ASP A 25 -11.62 0.98 -0.52
N SER A 26 -11.22 1.45 -1.71
CA SER A 26 -11.93 1.19 -2.97
C SER A 26 -11.67 -0.21 -3.57
N GLY A 27 -10.83 -1.02 -2.93
CA GLY A 27 -10.37 -2.31 -3.46
C GLY A 27 -9.53 -2.20 -4.73
N THR A 28 -9.00 -1.01 -5.04
CA THR A 28 -8.20 -0.80 -6.26
C THR A 28 -6.89 -1.57 -6.21
N LEU A 29 -6.21 -1.59 -5.05
CA LEU A 29 -4.98 -2.38 -4.90
C LEU A 29 -5.24 -3.88 -5.14
N ALA A 30 -6.32 -4.43 -4.58
CA ALA A 30 -6.71 -5.81 -4.80
C ALA A 30 -6.95 -6.11 -6.29
N ARG A 31 -7.65 -5.22 -7.01
CA ARG A 31 -7.81 -5.36 -8.47
C ARG A 31 -6.48 -5.31 -9.22
N TYR A 32 -5.52 -4.51 -8.79
CA TYR A 32 -4.20 -4.46 -9.44
C TYR A 32 -3.40 -5.75 -9.23
N ILE A 33 -3.48 -6.32 -8.03
CA ILE A 33 -2.92 -7.63 -7.73
C ILE A 33 -3.54 -8.69 -8.66
N ASP A 34 -4.88 -8.80 -8.66
CA ASP A 34 -5.60 -9.86 -9.37
C ASP A 34 -5.53 -9.72 -10.89
N GLN A 35 -5.58 -8.49 -11.38
CA GLN A 35 -5.82 -8.24 -12.80
C GLN A 35 -4.61 -7.65 -13.52
N LEU A 36 -3.62 -7.10 -12.82
CA LEU A 36 -2.46 -6.43 -13.43
C LEU A 36 -1.14 -7.06 -12.99
N SER A 37 -1.13 -8.22 -12.31
CA SER A 37 0.12 -8.90 -11.92
C SER A 37 1.04 -8.04 -11.05
N VAL A 38 0.47 -7.14 -10.24
CA VAL A 38 1.24 -6.38 -9.25
C VAL A 38 1.58 -7.31 -8.09
N THR A 39 2.86 -7.39 -7.72
CA THR A 39 3.37 -8.33 -6.72
C THR A 39 3.99 -7.68 -5.49
N GLY A 40 4.08 -6.35 -5.47
CA GLY A 40 4.51 -5.59 -4.29
C GLY A 40 4.18 -4.11 -4.43
N LEU A 41 4.54 -3.33 -3.42
CA LEU A 41 4.42 -1.87 -3.48
C LEU A 41 5.56 -1.17 -2.74
N THR A 42 5.88 0.03 -3.20
CA THR A 42 6.76 0.97 -2.50
C THR A 42 5.98 2.17 -1.98
N SER A 43 6.39 2.64 -0.81
CA SER A 43 6.02 3.95 -0.29
C SER A 43 7.28 4.78 -0.05
N ASN A 44 7.10 6.06 0.22
CA ASN A 44 8.14 6.99 0.66
C ASN A 44 7.46 8.21 1.32
N PRO A 45 8.22 9.10 1.99
CA PRO A 45 7.64 10.27 2.65
C PRO A 45 6.82 11.18 1.73
N THR A 46 7.24 11.36 0.47
CA THR A 46 6.53 12.21 -0.51
C THR A 46 5.19 11.61 -0.91
N ILE A 47 5.11 10.29 -1.08
CA ILE A 47 3.85 9.58 -1.36
C ILE A 47 2.85 9.82 -0.24
N PHE A 48 3.26 9.66 1.02
CA PHE A 48 2.36 9.89 2.15
C PHE A 48 1.99 11.36 2.35
N ASP A 49 2.93 12.30 2.15
CA ASP A 49 2.61 13.74 2.18
C ASP A 49 1.47 14.05 1.20
N HIS A 50 1.58 13.57 -0.04
CA HIS A 50 0.54 13.75 -1.04
C HIS A 50 -0.75 13.02 -0.70
N ALA A 51 -0.69 11.79 -0.18
CA ALA A 51 -1.87 11.02 0.17
C ALA A 51 -2.67 11.69 1.30
N ILE A 52 -1.99 12.16 2.34
CA ILE A 52 -2.61 12.78 3.53
C ILE A 52 -3.13 14.17 3.20
N LYS A 53 -2.37 14.97 2.45
CA LYS A 53 -2.72 16.37 2.15
C LYS A 53 -3.87 16.50 1.15
N ASN A 54 -3.98 15.58 0.19
CA ASN A 54 -4.90 15.71 -0.94
C ASN A 54 -6.18 14.88 -0.83
N SER A 55 -6.44 14.22 0.31
CA SER A 55 -7.64 13.43 0.55
C SER A 55 -8.20 13.66 1.95
N SER A 56 -9.51 13.49 2.11
CA SER A 56 -10.18 13.51 3.42
C SER A 56 -10.20 12.14 4.11
N ALA A 57 -9.66 11.09 3.45
CA ALA A 57 -9.65 9.72 3.96
C ALA A 57 -8.94 9.57 5.31
N TYR A 58 -8.04 10.49 5.66
CA TYR A 58 -7.29 10.46 6.91
C TYR A 58 -7.94 11.27 8.05
N ASP A 59 -8.90 12.15 7.76
CA ASP A 59 -9.43 13.12 8.73
C ASP A 59 -10.01 12.48 10.00
N ALA A 60 -10.69 11.35 9.85
CA ALA A 60 -11.29 10.64 10.97
C ALA A 60 -10.20 10.00 11.85
N ALA A 61 -9.20 9.37 11.23
CA ALA A 61 -8.09 8.73 11.94
C ALA A 61 -7.19 9.77 12.63
N ILE A 62 -6.89 10.89 11.95
CA ILE A 62 -6.16 12.02 12.51
C ILE A 62 -6.89 12.56 13.74
N ARG A 63 -8.19 12.86 13.63
CA ARG A 63 -8.98 13.37 14.77
C ARG A 63 -9.02 12.41 15.94
N LYS A 64 -9.09 11.10 15.68
CA LYS A 64 -9.06 10.06 16.71
C LYS A 64 -7.69 10.04 17.42
N LYS A 65 -6.60 9.91 16.67
CA LYS A 65 -5.24 9.76 17.22
C LYS A 65 -4.75 11.04 17.92
N VAL A 66 -5.15 12.21 17.45
CA VAL A 66 -4.88 13.48 18.16
C VAL A 66 -5.56 13.51 19.53
N LYS A 67 -6.80 12.98 19.67
CA LYS A 67 -7.46 12.83 20.98
C LYS A 67 -6.75 11.82 21.89
N GLU A 68 -6.03 10.87 21.30
CA GLU A 68 -5.17 9.90 22.01
C GLU A 68 -3.78 10.49 22.35
N GLY A 69 -3.53 11.78 22.03
CA GLY A 69 -2.29 12.48 22.35
C GLY A 69 -1.18 12.33 21.31
N LYS A 70 -1.45 11.73 20.15
CA LYS A 70 -0.47 11.59 19.06
C LYS A 70 -0.32 12.89 18.28
N SER A 71 0.90 13.18 17.83
CA SER A 71 1.20 14.36 17.01
C SER A 71 2.47 14.16 16.18
N GLY A 72 2.70 15.01 15.18
CA GLY A 72 3.95 15.02 14.39
C GLY A 72 4.30 13.66 13.78
N GLU A 73 5.54 13.23 13.97
CA GLU A 73 6.09 11.97 13.45
C GLU A 73 5.36 10.74 14.00
N ASP A 74 5.00 10.73 15.28
CA ASP A 74 4.25 9.62 15.89
C ASP A 74 2.89 9.44 15.20
N LEU A 75 2.18 10.54 14.94
CA LEU A 75 0.91 10.49 14.23
C LEU A 75 1.09 9.99 12.79
N PHE A 76 2.15 10.43 12.12
CA PHE A 76 2.47 9.99 10.77
C PHE A 76 2.70 8.48 10.71
N PHE A 77 3.59 7.93 11.56
CA PHE A 77 3.88 6.49 11.54
C PHE A 77 2.66 5.65 11.87
N GLU A 78 1.81 6.09 12.80
CA GLU A 78 0.56 5.40 13.09
C GLU A 78 -0.35 5.29 11.86
N LEU A 79 -0.47 6.35 11.05
CA LEU A 79 -1.27 6.33 9.82
C LEU A 79 -0.61 5.50 8.71
N ALA A 80 0.71 5.65 8.54
CA ALA A 80 1.46 4.92 7.52
C ALA A 80 1.46 3.42 7.79
N LEU A 81 1.73 3.01 9.04
CA LEU A 81 1.73 1.60 9.43
C LEU A 81 0.35 0.96 9.32
N GLU A 82 -0.73 1.69 9.60
CA GLU A 82 -2.10 1.22 9.35
C GLU A 82 -2.29 0.84 7.88
N ASP A 83 -1.93 1.73 6.96
CA ASP A 83 -2.14 1.51 5.54
C ASP A 83 -1.21 0.43 4.98
N LEU A 84 0.07 0.42 5.40
CA LEU A 84 1.04 -0.57 4.94
C LEU A 84 0.74 -1.97 5.49
N THR A 85 0.22 -2.09 6.71
CA THR A 85 -0.21 -3.39 7.27
C THR A 85 -1.36 -3.95 6.45
N ARG A 86 -2.36 -3.12 6.15
CA ARG A 86 -3.50 -3.51 5.30
C ARG A 86 -3.04 -3.93 3.90
N ALA A 87 -2.07 -3.23 3.33
CA ALA A 87 -1.50 -3.61 2.04
C ALA A 87 -0.71 -4.92 2.13
N ALA A 88 0.09 -5.11 3.18
CA ALA A 88 0.85 -6.34 3.41
C ALA A 88 -0.08 -7.55 3.53
N ASP A 89 -1.25 -7.41 4.18
CA ASP A 89 -2.26 -8.47 4.24
C ASP A 89 -2.78 -8.87 2.85
N LEU A 90 -2.95 -7.91 1.94
CA LEU A 90 -3.34 -8.19 0.55
C LEU A 90 -2.23 -8.91 -0.24
N PHE A 91 -0.97 -8.58 0.04
CA PHE A 91 0.19 -9.18 -0.60
C PHE A 91 0.65 -10.52 0.03
N ARG A 92 0.17 -10.84 1.24
CA ARG A 92 0.55 -12.05 1.98
C ARG A 92 0.41 -13.36 1.19
N PRO A 93 -0.67 -13.61 0.40
CA PRO A 93 -0.76 -14.82 -0.41
C PRO A 93 0.33 -14.92 -1.50
N ILE A 94 0.79 -13.77 -2.03
CA ILE A 94 1.89 -13.72 -3.01
C ILE A 94 3.20 -14.06 -2.30
N TRP A 95 3.44 -13.47 -1.12
CA TRP A 95 4.62 -13.77 -0.32
C TRP A 95 4.71 -15.26 0.01
N GLU A 96 3.61 -15.88 0.43
CA GLU A 96 3.55 -17.31 0.74
C GLU A 96 3.81 -18.18 -0.49
N ARG A 97 3.12 -17.92 -1.61
CA ARG A 97 3.28 -18.68 -2.86
C ARG A 97 4.68 -18.59 -3.45
N THR A 98 5.31 -17.42 -3.34
CA THR A 98 6.64 -17.15 -3.90
C THR A 98 7.77 -17.41 -2.91
N ARG A 99 7.46 -17.87 -1.68
CA ARG A 99 8.42 -18.09 -0.60
C ARG A 99 9.26 -16.85 -0.28
N GLY A 100 8.61 -15.70 -0.27
CA GLY A 100 9.20 -14.41 0.08
C GLY A 100 10.04 -13.74 -1.02
N VAL A 101 9.97 -14.23 -2.27
CA VAL A 101 10.55 -13.51 -3.42
C VAL A 101 9.74 -12.24 -3.71
N ASP A 102 8.41 -12.33 -3.70
CA ASP A 102 7.47 -11.24 -3.91
C ASP A 102 6.58 -11.04 -2.68
N GLY A 103 5.60 -10.14 -2.77
CA GLY A 103 4.58 -9.90 -1.74
C GLY A 103 5.04 -8.91 -0.68
N TRP A 104 5.96 -8.02 -1.04
CA TRP A 104 6.55 -7.03 -0.13
C TRP A 104 5.86 -5.67 -0.22
N VAL A 105 5.88 -4.98 0.91
CA VAL A 105 5.39 -3.61 1.07
C VAL A 105 6.49 -2.83 1.78
N SER A 106 7.02 -1.80 1.11
CA SER A 106 8.09 -0.97 1.67
C SER A 106 7.53 0.20 2.46
N LEU A 107 8.06 0.42 3.67
CA LEU A 107 7.93 1.64 4.47
C LEU A 107 9.12 2.57 4.19
#